data_AF-A0A7C5AZQ9-F1
#
_entry.id   AF-A0A7C5AZQ9-F1
#
_cell.length_a   1.000
_cell.length_b   1.000
_cell.length_c   1.000
_cell.angle_alpha   90.00
_cell.angle_beta   90.00
_cell.angle_gamma   90.00
#
_symmetry.space_group_name_H-M   'P 1'
#
loop_
_entity.id
_entity.type
_entity.pdbx_description
1 polymer ?
#
loop_
_entity_poly.entity_id
_entity_poly.type
_entity_poly.pdbx_seq_one_letter_code
_entity_poly.pdbx_strand_id
1 'polypeptide(L)'
;MDIALLIRNRLKELRLGQRDLARAAHVTESYISQLLTQKKLPPAPNRTDMYDKIGRALKLPQGQLAKLADQQRREQLRKRLGDQPTPLLHDVR
;
A
#
# COMPACT_ATOMS: atom_id res chain seq x y z
N MET A 1 4.82 -2.80 10.73
CA MET A 1 4.78 -3.94 9.79
C MET A 1 4.31 -3.42 8.46
N ASP A 2 4.93 -3.85 7.35
CA ASP A 2 4.69 -3.29 6.02
C ASP A 2 3.81 -4.20 5.15
N ILE A 3 2.95 -3.61 4.32
CA ILE A 3 2.13 -4.30 3.32
C ILE A 3 2.95 -5.26 2.47
N ALA A 4 4.14 -4.85 2.00
CA ALA A 4 4.95 -5.69 1.13
C ALA A 4 5.38 -6.98 1.83
N LEU A 5 5.74 -6.90 3.12
CA LEU A 5 6.14 -8.06 3.91
C LEU A 5 4.94 -8.99 4.16
N LEU A 6 3.79 -8.41 4.52
CA LEU A 6 2.55 -9.18 4.73
C LEU A 6 2.14 -9.95 3.46
N ILE A 7 2.14 -9.29 2.31
CA ILE A 7 1.80 -9.93 1.03
C ILE A 7 2.80 -11.03 0.70
N ARG A 8 4.12 -10.80 0.85
CA ARG A 8 5.15 -11.82 0.58
C ARG A 8 4.97 -13.05 1.47
N ASN A 9 4.71 -12.85 2.76
CA ASN A 9 4.52 -13.96 3.69
C ASN A 9 3.27 -14.77 3.33
N ARG A 10 2.15 -14.11 3.03
CA ARG A 10 0.92 -14.80 2.62
C ARG A 10 1.05 -15.53 1.28
N LEU A 11 1.75 -14.94 0.31
CA LEU A 11 2.04 -15.62 -0.95
C LEU A 11 2.84 -16.91 -0.74
N LYS A 12 3.84 -16.88 0.16
CA LYS A 12 4.61 -18.09 0.52
C LYS A 12 3.74 -19.14 1.22
N GLU A 13 2.94 -18.73 2.21
CA GLU A 13 2.05 -19.63 2.95
C GLU A 13 1.01 -20.29 2.06
N LEU A 14 0.42 -19.53 1.13
CA LEU A 14 -0.59 -20.02 0.20
C LEU A 14 0.01 -20.68 -1.05
N ARG A 15 1.34 -20.68 -1.19
CA ARG A 15 2.07 -21.13 -2.39
C ARG A 15 1.55 -20.50 -3.69
N LEU A 16 1.28 -19.20 -3.64
CA LEU A 16 0.75 -18.40 -4.76
C LEU A 16 1.83 -17.47 -5.33
N GLY A 17 1.79 -17.27 -6.64
CA GLY A 17 2.57 -16.25 -7.33
C GLY A 17 1.91 -14.87 -7.33
N GLN A 18 2.66 -13.84 -7.73
CA GLN A 18 2.13 -12.48 -7.92
C GLN A 18 1.04 -12.45 -8.99
N ARG A 19 1.23 -13.19 -10.08
CA ARG A 19 0.26 -13.32 -11.18
C ARG A 19 -1.05 -13.96 -10.74
N ASP A 20 -0.99 -14.95 -9.84
CA ASP A 20 -2.18 -15.62 -9.32
C ASP A 20 -2.97 -14.68 -8.40
N LEU A 21 -2.27 -13.94 -7.54
CA LEU A 21 -2.89 -12.91 -6.70
C LEU A 21 -3.53 -11.80 -7.56
N ALA A 22 -2.83 -11.34 -8.59
CA ALA A 22 -3.33 -10.32 -9.50
C ALA A 22 -4.64 -10.77 -10.16
N ARG A 23 -4.66 -12.01 -10.66
CA ARG A 23 -5.85 -12.62 -11.26
C ARG A 23 -6.99 -12.75 -10.25
N ALA A 24 -6.73 -13.29 -9.07
CA ALA A 24 -7.74 -13.50 -8.02
C ALA A 24 -8.32 -12.18 -7.49
N ALA A 25 -7.52 -11.13 -7.42
CA ALA A 25 -7.95 -9.81 -6.97
C ALA A 25 -8.45 -8.90 -8.12
N HIS A 26 -8.49 -9.39 -9.37
CA HIS A 26 -8.85 -8.61 -10.56
C HIS A 26 -8.04 -7.30 -10.68
N VAL A 27 -6.72 -7.37 -10.43
CA VAL A 27 -5.78 -6.26 -10.58
C VAL A 27 -4.65 -6.66 -11.53
N THR A 28 -3.87 -5.69 -12.01
CA THR A 28 -2.72 -5.98 -12.86
C THR A 28 -1.55 -6.53 -12.03
N GLU A 29 -0.75 -7.42 -12.62
CA GLU A 29 0.47 -7.92 -11.97
C GLU A 29 1.46 -6.79 -11.66
N SER A 30 1.53 -5.78 -12.54
CA SER A 30 2.32 -4.56 -12.30
C SER A 30 1.90 -3.85 -11.01
N TYR A 31 0.61 -3.80 -10.69
CA TYR A 31 0.13 -3.20 -9.45
C TYR A 31 0.58 -3.98 -8.20
N ILE A 32 0.54 -5.32 -8.24
CA ILE A 32 1.09 -6.15 -7.16
C ILE A 32 2.60 -5.93 -7.01
N SER A 33 3.34 -5.88 -8.11
CA SER A 33 4.78 -5.58 -8.10
C SER A 33 5.07 -4.19 -7.51
N GLN A 34 4.26 -3.18 -7.84
CA GLN A 34 4.38 -1.84 -7.25
C GLN A 34 4.15 -1.85 -5.72
N LEU A 35 3.16 -2.61 -5.23
CA LEU A 35 2.93 -2.78 -3.79
C LEU A 35 4.10 -3.49 -3.10
N LEU A 36 4.71 -4.48 -3.76
CA LEU A 36 5.81 -5.28 -3.22
C LEU A 36 7.17 -4.58 -3.25
N THR A 37 7.36 -3.64 -4.16
CA THR A 37 8.59 -2.84 -4.28
C THR A 37 8.54 -1.56 -3.45
N GLN A 38 7.36 -1.17 -2.95
CA GLN A 38 7.13 0.06 -2.18
C GLN A 38 7.62 1.35 -2.87
N LYS A 39 7.88 1.30 -4.19
CA LYS A 39 8.36 2.45 -4.96
C LYS A 39 7.33 3.58 -5.02
N LYS A 40 6.04 3.27 -4.81
CA LYS A 40 4.95 4.24 -4.80
C LYS A 40 4.15 4.12 -3.51
N LEU A 41 3.67 5.26 -3.05
CA LEU A 41 2.68 5.33 -1.97
C LEU A 41 1.48 4.44 -2.34
N PRO A 42 1.04 3.56 -1.43
CA PRO A 42 -0.20 2.83 -1.62
C PRO A 42 -1.33 3.85 -1.88
N PRO A 43 -2.19 3.66 -2.90
CA PRO A 43 -3.33 4.54 -3.12
C PRO A 43 -4.18 4.64 -1.85
N ALA A 44 -4.92 5.75 -1.75
CA ALA A 44 -5.84 5.95 -0.64
C ALA A 44 -6.86 4.79 -0.59
N PRO A 45 -7.02 4.08 0.54
CA PRO A 45 -7.96 2.95 0.60
C PRO A 45 -9.41 3.38 0.41
N ASN A 46 -9.77 4.62 0.73
CA ASN A 46 -11.08 5.19 0.39
C ASN A 46 -11.28 5.48 -1.11
N ARG A 47 -10.24 5.38 -1.93
CA ARG A 47 -10.30 5.59 -3.40
C ARG A 47 -10.22 4.27 -4.19
N THR A 48 -10.09 3.13 -3.52
CA THR A 48 -9.91 1.85 -4.21
C THR A 48 -10.43 0.66 -3.41
N ASP A 49 -11.17 -0.22 -4.08
CA ASP A 49 -11.63 -1.50 -3.54
C ASP A 49 -10.55 -2.62 -3.66
N MET A 50 -9.39 -2.29 -4.24
CA MET A 50 -8.31 -3.24 -4.51
C MET A 50 -7.75 -3.87 -3.23
N TYR A 51 -7.72 -3.13 -2.10
CA TYR A 51 -7.22 -3.67 -0.84
C TYR A 51 -8.09 -4.78 -0.27
N ASP A 52 -9.41 -4.66 -0.41
CA ASP A 52 -10.33 -5.70 0.02
C ASP A 52 -10.29 -6.90 -0.92
N LYS A 53 -10.16 -6.67 -2.24
CA LYS A 53 -9.97 -7.75 -3.23
C LYS A 53 -8.68 -8.55 -2.97
N ILE A 54 -7.55 -7.86 -2.78
CA ILE A 54 -6.26 -8.46 -2.44
C ILE A 54 -6.34 -9.16 -1.08
N GLY A 55 -6.95 -8.53 -0.07
CA GLY A 55 -7.13 -9.11 1.26
C GLY A 55 -7.92 -10.42 1.22
N ARG A 56 -9.03 -10.46 0.46
CA ARG A 56 -9.82 -11.69 0.26
C ARG A 56 -9.01 -12.79 -0.42
N ALA A 57 -8.28 -12.46 -1.49
CA ALA A 57 -7.43 -13.42 -2.20
C ALA A 57 -6.31 -14.00 -1.30
N LEU A 58 -5.79 -13.20 -0.37
CA LEU A 58 -4.78 -13.61 0.60
C LEU A 58 -5.36 -14.21 1.90
N LYS A 59 -6.68 -14.44 1.96
CA LYS A 59 -7.39 -14.95 3.14
C LYS A 59 -7.07 -14.13 4.40
N LEU A 60 -7.10 -12.81 4.27
CA LEU A 60 -6.89 -11.88 5.37
C LEU A 60 -8.24 -11.37 5.90
N PRO A 61 -8.32 -11.04 7.20
CA PRO A 61 -9.45 -10.29 7.74
C PRO A 61 -9.77 -9.04 6.91
N GLN A 62 -11.06 -8.80 6.71
CA GLN A 62 -11.54 -7.66 5.93
C GLN A 62 -11.00 -6.34 6.50
N GLY A 63 -10.59 -5.42 5.62
CA GLY A 63 -10.06 -4.13 6.00
C GLY A 63 -8.67 -4.16 6.65
N GLN A 64 -8.04 -5.31 6.89
CA GLN A 64 -6.68 -5.36 7.45
C GLN A 64 -5.66 -4.69 6.51
N LEU A 65 -5.73 -5.00 5.21
CA LEU A 65 -4.82 -4.42 4.22
C LEU A 65 -5.06 -2.91 4.05
N ALA A 66 -6.31 -2.47 4.08
CA ALA A 66 -6.67 -1.06 4.01
C ALA A 66 -6.16 -0.26 5.22
N LYS A 67 -6.30 -0.80 6.44
CA LYS A 67 -5.77 -0.18 7.67
C LYS A 67 -4.25 -0.01 7.62
N LEU A 68 -3.53 -1.03 7.14
CA LEU A 68 -2.07 -0.96 6.97
C LEU A 68 -1.68 0.06 5.89
N ALA A 69 -2.43 0.14 4.79
CA ALA A 69 -2.21 1.14 3.73
C ALA A 69 -2.34 2.56 4.29
N ASP A 70 -3.38 2.83 5.08
CA ASP A 70 -3.58 4.13 5.72
C ASP A 70 -2.50 4.47 6.73
N GLN A 71 -2.02 3.49 7.50
CA GLN A 71 -0.93 3.69 8.44
C GLN A 71 0.38 4.05 7.72
N GLN A 72 0.80 3.25 6.73
CA GLN A 72 1.99 3.54 5.94
C GLN A 72 1.92 4.88 5.21
N ARG A 73 0.75 5.21 4.67
CA ARG A 73 0.55 6.50 4.01
C ARG A 73 0.71 7.67 4.98
N ARG A 74 0.11 7.59 6.18
CA ARG A 74 0.25 8.61 7.22
C ARG A 74 1.68 8.73 7.72
N GLU A 75 2.39 7.62 7.89
CA GLU A 75 3.81 7.62 8.28
C GLU A 75 4.70 8.28 7.22
N GLN A 76 4.48 7.97 5.94
CA GLN A 76 5.23 8.62 4.85
C GLN A 76 4.89 10.11 4.72
N LEU A 77 3.62 10.49 4.89
CA LEU A 77 3.22 11.90 4.92
C LEU A 77 3.89 12.62 6.10
N ARG A 78 3.93 12.01 7.29
CA ARG A 78 4.65 12.55 8.45
C ARG A 78 6.14 12.73 8.18
N LYS A 79 6.80 11.76 7.54
CA LYS A 79 8.21 11.90 7.13
C LYS A 79 8.40 13.06 6.16
N ARG A 80 7.54 13.19 5.14
CA ARG A 80 7.60 14.30 4.17
C ARG A 80 7.28 15.66 4.77
N LEU A 81 6.43 15.73 5.78
CA LEU A 81 6.08 16.96 6.50
C LEU A 81 7.12 17.34 7.57
N GLY A 82 7.93 16.38 8.02
CA GLY A 82 9.07 16.61 8.91
C GLY A 82 10.28 17.22 8.20
N ASP A 83 10.41 17.03 6.89
CA ASP A 83 11.20 17.92 6.03
C ASP A 83 10.46 19.26 5.98
N GLN A 84 10.94 20.24 6.77
CA GLN A 84 10.37 21.58 6.85
C GLN A 84 10.05 22.12 5.44
N PRO A 85 8.78 22.45 5.12
CA PRO A 85 8.53 23.28 3.96
C PRO A 85 9.24 24.61 4.20
N THR A 86 10.17 24.95 3.32
CA THR A 86 10.84 26.25 3.34
C THR A 86 9.73 27.33 3.40
N PRO A 87 9.79 28.28 4.34
CA PRO A 87 8.76 29.31 4.45
C PRO A 87 8.62 30.03 3.11
N LEU A 88 7.43 30.00 2.51
CA LEU A 88 7.14 30.70 1.24
C LEU A 88 6.98 32.22 1.42
N LEU A 89 7.02 32.70 2.66
CA LEU A 89 6.91 34.10 3.01
C LEU A 89 8.31 34.71 3.08
N HIS A 90 8.79 35.16 1.92
CA HIS A 90 9.84 36.15 1.84
C HIS A 90 9.25 37.47 2.37
N ASP A 91 9.88 38.04 3.40
CA ASP A 91 9.54 39.33 4.00
C ASP A 91 9.01 40.34 2.97
N VAL A 92 7.73 40.69 3.08
CA VAL A 92 7.20 41.90 2.44
C VAL A 92 7.43 43.04 3.45
N ARG A 93 8.50 43.81 3.23
CA ARG A 93 8.71 45.12 3.86
C ARG A 93 8.42 46.22 2.87
#